data_AF-A0A1F1XDV4-F1
#
_entry.id   AF-A0A1F1XDV4-F1
#
_cell.length_a   1.000
_cell.length_b   1.000
_cell.length_c   1.000
_cell.angle_alpha   90.00
_cell.angle_beta   90.00
_cell.angle_gamma   90.00
#
_symmetry.space_group_name_H-M   'P 1'
#
loop_
_entity.id
_entity.type
_entity.pdbx_description
1 polymer ?
#
loop_
_entity_poly.entity_id
_entity_poly.type
_entity_poly.pdbx_seq_one_letter_code
_entity_poly.pdbx_strand_id
1 'polypeptide(L)'
;MRTAAVALCAAVTLVLGPQMPVLDVLRPQQWEPTWRAEPAQAALEAVPDDAVLAADITLLAQAVPDHDVQWLHGPNDRVPDCVLGDWYAFSWNSMPPDDLAVWAQQRWGAEYRAVFDEGGFTVACRA
;
A
#
# COMPACT_ATOMS: atom_id res chain seq x y z
N MET A 1 29.02 28.28 31.01
CA MET A 1 28.84 28.00 29.56
C MET A 1 28.02 26.74 29.28
N ARG A 2 28.35 25.55 29.84
CA ARG A 2 27.62 24.30 29.57
C ARG A 2 26.11 24.36 29.86
N THR A 3 25.72 24.90 31.02
CA THR A 3 24.31 25.05 31.42
C THR A 3 23.53 25.99 30.50
N ALA A 4 24.14 27.10 30.09
CA ALA A 4 23.55 28.05 29.15
C ALA A 4 23.33 27.42 27.76
N ALA A 5 24.27 26.60 27.28
CA ALA A 5 24.12 25.89 26.01
C ALA A 5 22.98 24.86 26.06
N VAL A 6 22.88 24.07 27.12
CA VAL A 6 21.79 23.09 27.31
C VAL A 6 20.43 23.79 27.39
N ALA A 7 20.34 24.89 28.14
CA ALA A 7 19.11 25.68 28.26
C ALA A 7 18.67 26.26 26.91
N LEU A 8 19.61 26.77 26.10
CA LEU A 8 19.32 27.29 24.78
C LEU A 8 18.81 26.19 23.83
N CYS A 9 19.47 25.02 23.80
CA CYS A 9 19.01 23.88 23.01
C CYS A 9 17.60 23.44 23.42
N ALA A 10 17.33 23.30 24.72
CA ALA A 10 16.01 22.94 25.22
C ALA A 10 14.94 23.97 24.83
N ALA A 11 15.25 25.27 24.94
CA ALA A 11 14.33 26.34 24.54
C ALA A 11 14.01 26.28 23.04
N VAL A 12 15.03 26.08 22.18
CA VAL A 12 14.83 25.93 20.73
C VAL A 12 13.95 24.73 20.41
N THR A 13 14.19 23.56 21.03
CA THR A 13 13.36 22.36 20.83
C THR A 13 11.93 22.59 21.29
N LEU A 14 11.71 23.27 22.42
CA LEU A 14 10.36 23.57 22.91
C LEU A 14 9.61 24.57 22.03
N VAL A 15 10.31 25.51 21.38
CA VAL A 15 9.69 26.49 20.47
C VAL A 15 9.39 25.88 19.10
N LEU A 16 10.33 25.13 18.52
CA LEU A 16 10.22 24.58 17.17
C LEU A 16 9.52 23.21 17.11
N GLY A 17 9.62 22.41 18.17
CA GLY A 17 9.04 21.07 18.24
C GLY A 17 7.52 21.05 17.95
N PRO A 18 6.72 21.96 18.55
CA PRO A 18 5.29 22.07 18.25
C PRO A 18 4.96 22.53 16.83
N GLN A 19 5.90 23.16 16.13
CA GLN A 19 5.74 23.58 14.74
C GLN A 19 6.05 22.45 13.75
N MET A 20 6.65 21.36 14.23
CA MET A 20 6.86 20.14 13.47
C MET A 20 5.65 19.19 13.66
N PRO A 21 5.43 18.23 12.75
CA PRO A 21 4.34 17.26 12.83
C PRO A 21 4.49 16.26 14.00
N VAL A 22 5.38 16.50 14.97
CA VAL A 22 5.55 15.65 16.15
C VAL A 22 4.26 15.62 16.98
N LEU A 23 3.53 16.74 17.03
CA LEU A 23 2.25 16.81 17.72
C LEU A 23 1.09 16.20 16.91
N ASP A 24 1.29 15.87 15.64
CA ASP A 24 0.25 15.24 14.83
C ASP A 24 -0.07 13.81 15.30
N VAL A 25 0.87 13.16 15.99
CA VAL A 25 0.64 11.86 16.67
C VAL A 25 -0.50 11.96 17.70
N LEU A 26 -0.72 13.14 18.29
CA LEU A 26 -1.81 13.38 19.24
C LEU A 26 -3.16 13.60 18.55
N ARG A 27 -3.20 13.68 17.22
CA ARG A 27 -4.42 13.91 16.43
C ARG A 27 -4.84 12.59 15.79
N PRO A 28 -5.94 11.96 16.26
CA PRO A 28 -6.38 10.66 15.75
C PRO A 28 -6.53 10.62 14.23
N GLN A 29 -7.00 11.71 13.62
CA GLN A 29 -7.18 11.82 12.17
C GLN A 29 -5.90 11.57 11.34
N GLN A 30 -4.72 11.61 11.95
CA GLN A 30 -3.43 11.43 11.27
C GLN A 30 -2.96 9.98 11.23
N TRP A 31 -3.54 9.09 12.07
CA TRP A 31 -3.16 7.68 12.15
C TRP A 31 -4.35 6.73 12.11
N GLU A 32 -5.57 7.21 12.34
CA GLU A 32 -6.78 6.41 12.22
C GLU A 32 -6.91 5.90 10.77
N PRO A 33 -7.27 4.61 10.59
CA PRO A 33 -7.51 4.06 9.27
C PRO A 33 -8.56 4.88 8.52
N THR A 34 -8.27 5.21 7.27
CA THR A 34 -9.24 5.90 6.39
C THR A 34 -10.33 4.95 5.93
N TRP A 35 -11.34 5.47 5.22
CA TRP A 35 -12.41 4.68 4.57
C TRP A 35 -11.89 3.54 3.66
N ARG A 36 -10.63 3.63 3.21
CA ARG A 36 -9.97 2.64 2.36
C ARG A 36 -9.57 1.37 3.11
N ALA A 37 -9.43 1.44 4.43
CA ALA A 37 -8.78 0.38 5.20
C ALA A 37 -9.55 -0.94 5.17
N GLU A 38 -10.87 -0.88 5.40
CA GLU A 38 -11.74 -2.06 5.37
C GLU A 38 -11.75 -2.76 4.00
N PRO A 39 -12.04 -2.08 2.86
CA PRO A 39 -12.02 -2.76 1.56
C PRO A 39 -10.62 -3.20 1.13
N ALA A 40 -9.55 -2.48 1.50
CA ALA A 40 -8.17 -2.92 1.22
C ALA A 40 -7.83 -4.20 1.99
N GLN A 41 -8.25 -4.29 3.25
CA GLN A 41 -8.08 -5.50 4.05
C GLN A 41 -8.88 -6.66 3.48
N ALA A 42 -10.15 -6.45 3.12
CA ALA A 42 -10.98 -7.48 2.50
C ALA A 42 -10.38 -8.00 1.18
N ALA A 43 -9.76 -7.13 0.39
CA ALA A 43 -9.05 -7.53 -0.82
C ALA A 43 -7.82 -8.41 -0.50
N LEU A 44 -7.04 -8.07 0.53
CA LEU A 44 -5.91 -8.90 0.97
C LEU A 44 -6.38 -10.27 1.50
N GLU A 45 -7.46 -10.30 2.28
CA GLU A 45 -8.06 -11.54 2.80
C GLU A 45 -8.63 -12.45 1.69
N ALA A 46 -8.94 -11.89 0.51
CA ALA A 46 -9.37 -12.67 -0.65
C ALA A 46 -8.20 -13.33 -1.41
N VAL A 47 -6.95 -12.99 -1.11
CA VAL A 47 -5.77 -13.63 -1.69
C VAL A 47 -5.54 -14.99 -1.01
N PRO A 48 -5.40 -16.09 -1.77
CA PRO A 48 -5.09 -17.39 -1.18
C PRO A 48 -3.77 -17.38 -0.38
N ASP A 49 -3.74 -18.17 0.69
CA ASP A 49 -2.51 -18.42 1.46
C ASP A 49 -1.39 -18.96 0.54
N ASP A 50 -0.14 -18.62 0.87
CA ASP A 50 1.08 -19.01 0.14
C ASP A 50 1.17 -18.58 -1.35
N ALA A 51 0.22 -17.79 -1.85
CA ALA A 51 0.26 -17.27 -3.22
C ALA A 51 1.38 -16.23 -3.40
N VAL A 52 2.08 -16.28 -4.54
CA VAL A 52 2.94 -15.17 -4.97
C VAL A 52 2.05 -14.00 -5.39
N LEU A 53 2.03 -12.93 -4.63
CA LEU A 53 1.17 -11.77 -4.82
C LEU A 53 1.93 -10.62 -5.47
N ALA A 54 1.47 -10.14 -6.62
CA ALA A 54 1.90 -8.85 -7.14
C ALA A 54 0.91 -7.75 -6.72
N ALA A 55 1.32 -6.83 -5.86
CA ALA A 55 0.43 -5.80 -5.31
C ALA A 55 0.86 -4.37 -5.70
N ASP A 56 -0.12 -3.48 -5.84
CA ASP A 56 0.13 -2.04 -5.98
C ASP A 56 0.95 -1.49 -4.81
N ILE A 57 1.73 -0.43 -5.06
CA ILE A 57 2.71 0.10 -4.08
C ILE A 57 2.06 0.56 -2.77
N THR A 58 0.80 1.01 -2.85
CA THR A 58 -0.02 1.49 -1.73
C THR A 58 -0.44 0.38 -0.76
N LEU A 59 -0.30 -0.89 -1.16
CA LEU A 59 -0.72 -2.06 -0.40
C LEU A 59 0.45 -2.95 0.03
N LEU A 60 1.66 -2.70 -0.47
CA LEU A 60 2.83 -3.54 -0.20
C LEU A 60 3.12 -3.69 1.30
N ALA A 61 3.05 -2.59 2.06
CA ALA A 61 3.36 -2.62 3.49
C ALA A 61 2.39 -3.50 4.29
N GLN A 62 1.13 -3.58 3.84
CA GLN A 62 0.07 -4.37 4.44
C GLN A 62 0.10 -5.83 3.96
N ALA A 63 0.57 -6.10 2.74
CA ALA A 63 0.62 -7.43 2.16
C ALA A 63 1.85 -8.24 2.60
N VAL A 64 3.00 -7.59 2.82
CA VAL A 64 4.29 -8.23 3.14
C VAL A 64 4.26 -9.16 4.38
N PRO A 65 3.53 -8.85 5.46
CA PRO A 65 3.48 -9.74 6.63
C PRO A 65 2.95 -11.14 6.34
N ASP A 66 2.01 -11.26 5.39
CA ASP A 66 1.18 -12.46 5.22
C ASP A 66 1.34 -13.14 3.83
N HIS A 67 2.00 -12.50 2.86
CA HIS A 67 2.14 -13.02 1.49
C HIS A 67 3.59 -12.95 0.94
N ASP A 68 3.93 -13.76 -0.08
CA ASP A 68 5.15 -13.57 -0.88
C ASP A 68 4.89 -12.47 -1.92
N VAL A 69 5.32 -11.25 -1.61
CA VAL A 69 4.93 -10.05 -2.34
C VAL A 69 5.99 -9.58 -3.34
N GLN A 70 5.53 -9.18 -4.53
CA GLN A 70 6.28 -8.37 -5.48
C GLN A 70 5.51 -7.09 -5.86
N TRP A 71 6.21 -6.06 -6.32
CA TRP A 71 5.55 -4.82 -6.74
C TRP A 71 4.90 -4.98 -8.12
N LEU A 72 3.60 -4.72 -8.25
CA LEU A 72 2.81 -4.91 -9.47
C LEU A 72 3.43 -4.27 -10.73
N HIS A 73 4.00 -3.07 -10.60
CA HIS A 73 4.58 -2.30 -11.71
C HIS A 73 6.09 -2.45 -11.86
N GLY A 74 6.70 -3.33 -11.05
CA GLY A 74 8.14 -3.57 -11.06
C GLY A 74 8.62 -4.39 -12.27
N PRO A 75 9.93 -4.37 -12.54
CA PRO A 75 10.57 -5.32 -13.45
C PRO A 75 10.65 -6.70 -12.77
N ASN A 76 9.53 -7.42 -12.73
CA ASN A 76 9.44 -8.74 -12.09
C ASN A 76 9.76 -9.86 -13.09
N ASP A 77 10.62 -10.80 -12.68
CA ASP A 77 10.91 -12.01 -13.43
C ASP A 77 9.94 -13.17 -13.10
N ARG A 78 9.27 -13.10 -11.93
CA ARG A 78 8.30 -14.11 -11.48
C ARG A 78 6.91 -13.78 -12.00
N VAL A 79 6.22 -14.79 -12.54
CA VAL A 79 4.78 -14.72 -12.84
C VAL A 79 4.03 -14.92 -11.53
N PRO A 80 3.25 -13.93 -11.06
CA PRO A 80 2.54 -14.04 -9.79
C PRO A 80 1.35 -15.01 -9.89
N ASP A 81 0.93 -15.57 -8.75
CA ASP A 81 -0.29 -16.37 -8.66
C ASP A 81 -1.53 -15.49 -8.55
N CYS A 82 -1.40 -14.35 -7.87
CA CYS A 82 -2.45 -13.33 -7.80
C CYS A 82 -1.88 -11.93 -7.99
N VAL A 83 -2.72 -11.04 -8.52
CA VAL A 83 -2.46 -9.61 -8.62
C VAL A 83 -3.51 -8.86 -7.79
N LEU A 84 -3.08 -7.81 -7.09
CA LEU A 84 -3.95 -6.94 -6.31
C LEU A 84 -3.76 -5.50 -6.77
N GLY A 85 -4.80 -4.96 -7.41
CA GLY A 85 -4.85 -3.60 -7.91
C GLY A 85 -5.60 -2.68 -6.96
N ASP A 86 -5.11 -1.44 -6.86
CA ASP A 86 -5.74 -0.33 -6.15
C ASP A 86 -6.01 0.80 -7.13
N TRP A 87 -7.28 1.08 -7.44
CA TRP A 87 -7.67 2.06 -8.45
C TRP A 87 -7.41 3.51 -8.04
N TYR A 88 -7.05 3.73 -6.78
CA TYR A 88 -6.66 5.04 -6.27
C TYR A 88 -5.14 5.18 -6.17
N ALA A 89 -4.38 4.14 -6.51
CA ALA A 89 -2.94 4.18 -6.45
C ALA A 89 -2.37 5.11 -7.52
N PHE A 90 -1.44 5.96 -7.09
CA PHE A 90 -0.72 6.87 -7.99
C PHE A 90 0.18 6.12 -8.99
N SER A 91 0.50 4.84 -8.72
CA SER A 91 1.31 3.97 -9.58
C SER A 91 0.69 3.75 -10.96
N TRP A 92 -0.62 3.93 -11.12
CA TRP A 92 -1.29 3.89 -12.41
C TRP A 92 -1.06 5.13 -13.29
N ASN A 93 -0.41 6.18 -12.76
CA ASN A 93 -0.19 7.45 -13.46
C ASN A 93 -1.50 8.01 -14.08
N SER A 94 -2.59 7.94 -13.32
CA SER A 94 -3.94 8.35 -13.72
C SER A 94 -4.56 7.56 -14.89
N MET A 95 -3.99 6.41 -15.25
CA MET A 95 -4.47 5.53 -16.32
C MET A 95 -4.54 4.07 -15.84
N PRO A 96 -5.40 3.76 -14.84
CA PRO A 96 -5.63 2.37 -14.48
C PRO A 96 -6.29 1.61 -15.64
N PRO A 97 -6.06 0.30 -15.78
CA PRO A 97 -6.76 -0.52 -16.76
C PRO A 97 -8.26 -0.61 -16.41
N ASP A 98 -9.09 -0.87 -17.42
CA ASP A 98 -10.52 -1.14 -17.21
C ASP A 98 -10.76 -2.47 -16.48
N ASP A 99 -9.85 -3.43 -16.66
CA ASP A 99 -9.93 -4.77 -16.07
C ASP A 99 -8.51 -5.26 -15.69
N LEU A 100 -8.32 -5.57 -14.41
CA LEU A 100 -7.03 -6.01 -13.87
C LEU A 100 -6.65 -7.42 -14.31
N ALA A 101 -7.61 -8.34 -14.48
CA ALA A 101 -7.34 -9.70 -14.93
C ALA A 101 -6.85 -9.69 -16.39
N VAL A 102 -7.50 -8.91 -17.25
CA VAL A 102 -7.07 -8.71 -18.64
C VAL A 102 -5.69 -8.05 -18.70
N TRP A 103 -5.47 -7.02 -17.88
CA TRP A 103 -4.16 -6.36 -17.80
C TRP A 103 -3.05 -7.34 -17.36
N ALA A 104 -3.31 -8.14 -16.32
CA ALA A 104 -2.36 -9.14 -15.82
C ALA A 104 -2.07 -10.22 -16.87
N GLN A 105 -3.10 -10.67 -17.59
CA GLN A 105 -2.93 -11.61 -18.68
C GLN A 105 -2.06 -11.06 -19.80
N GLN A 106 -2.23 -9.79 -20.18
CA GLN A 106 -1.36 -9.15 -21.17
C GLN A 106 0.08 -8.99 -20.66
N ARG A 107 0.24 -8.69 -19.36
CA ARG A 107 1.54 -8.45 -18.74
C ARG A 107 2.39 -9.71 -18.61
N TRP A 108 1.78 -10.84 -18.23
CA TRP A 108 2.49 -12.09 -17.93
C TRP A 108 2.16 -13.26 -18.86
N GLY A 109 1.22 -13.13 -19.79
CA GLY A 109 0.88 -14.19 -20.74
C GLY A 109 0.21 -15.42 -20.12
N ALA A 110 -0.31 -15.30 -18.89
CA ALA A 110 -1.07 -16.34 -18.20
C ALA A 110 -2.54 -15.91 -18.07
N GLU A 111 -3.46 -16.86 -18.01
CA GLU A 111 -4.87 -16.54 -17.76
C GLU A 111 -5.07 -16.13 -16.29
N TYR A 112 -5.83 -15.05 -16.07
CA TYR A 112 -6.25 -14.58 -14.75
C TYR A 112 -7.77 -14.41 -14.72
N ARG A 113 -8.37 -14.52 -13.53
CA ARG A 113 -9.78 -14.19 -13.29
C ARG A 113 -9.91 -13.37 -12.02
N ALA A 114 -10.80 -12.39 -12.03
CA ALA A 114 -11.15 -11.64 -10.84
C ALA A 114 -11.78 -12.58 -9.79
N VAL A 115 -11.30 -12.50 -8.55
CA VAL A 115 -11.82 -13.23 -7.38
C VAL A 115 -12.39 -12.30 -6.31
N PHE A 116 -12.04 -11.02 -6.39
CA PHE A 116 -12.55 -9.95 -5.52
C PHE A 116 -12.60 -8.65 -6.33
N ASP A 117 -13.66 -7.85 -6.16
CA ASP A 117 -13.80 -6.54 -6.79
C ASP A 117 -14.76 -5.65 -5.98
N GLU A 118 -14.23 -4.99 -4.94
CA GLU A 118 -15.02 -4.11 -4.08
C GLU A 118 -14.19 -2.92 -3.58
N GLY A 119 -14.86 -1.78 -3.31
CA GLY A 119 -14.23 -0.60 -2.71
C GLY A 119 -13.09 0.03 -3.53
N GLY A 120 -13.01 -0.28 -4.83
CA GLY A 120 -11.93 0.14 -5.74
C GLY A 120 -10.63 -0.65 -5.58
N PHE A 121 -10.74 -1.86 -5.05
CA PHE A 121 -9.68 -2.86 -5.00
C PHE A 121 -10.15 -4.12 -5.70
N THR A 122 -9.29 -4.70 -6.52
CA THR A 122 -9.61 -5.93 -7.23
C THR A 122 -8.44 -6.90 -7.06
N VAL A 123 -8.78 -8.16 -6.79
CA VAL A 123 -7.84 -9.27 -6.84
C VAL A 123 -8.16 -10.08 -8.07
N ALA A 124 -7.15 -10.38 -8.88
CA ALA A 124 -7.25 -11.38 -9.93
C ALA A 124 -6.19 -12.47 -9.73
N CYS A 125 -6.61 -13.72 -9.79
CA CYS A 125 -5.72 -14.86 -9.58
C CYS A 125 -5.65 -15.72 -10.84
N ARG A 126 -4.56 -16.46 -10.98
CA ARG A 126 -4.35 -17.37 -12.10
C ARG A 126 -5.49 -18.39 -12.21
N ALA A 127 -5.89 -18.60 -13.45
CA ALA A 127 -7.05 -19.38 -13.87
C ALA A 127 -6.87 -20.90 -13.77
#